data_AF-A0A6I4XVQ3-F1
#
_entry.id   AF-A0A6I4XVQ3-F1
#
_cell.length_a   1.000
_cell.length_b   1.000
_cell.length_c   1.000
_cell.angle_alpha   90.00
_cell.angle_beta   90.00
_cell.angle_gamma   90.00
#
_symmetry.space_group_name_H-M   'P 1'
#
loop_
_entity.id
_entity.type
_entity.pdbx_description
1 polymer ?
#
loop_
_entity_poly.entity_id
_entity_poly.type
_entity_poly.pdbx_seq_one_letter_code
_entity_poly.pdbx_strand_id
1 'polypeptide(L)'
;VTEDQLTEWLKEVPTLESQQEQIALFEQEQTQLTIQLTEIEKKLSSDTFPELSLITTEIEQITQQIEEQEKKYYQLHEKMLNNQQLVQEINAQRTTIEDKFEEVAALQQLADTVNGNNPKKISFERYMLQTYLERVLTVANQRLDRLTNSRYQFELNHEAGSYRNQTGLEINIYDDNSGTVRSAHTLSGGESFIAALALALSLAEVIQEQAGGVLIDALFIDEGFGSLDEEALE
;
A
#
# COMPACT_ATOMS: atom_id res chain seq x y z
N VAL A 1 119.35 -5.74 64.58
CA VAL A 1 119.32 -4.76 63.48
C VAL A 1 120.75 -4.54 63.06
N THR A 2 121.14 -5.05 61.90
CA THR A 2 122.47 -4.81 61.32
C THR A 2 122.53 -3.39 60.75
N GLU A 3 123.71 -2.79 60.67
CA GLU A 3 123.91 -1.42 60.18
C GLU A 3 123.31 -1.23 58.77
N ASP A 4 123.40 -2.26 57.92
CA ASP A 4 122.78 -2.30 56.59
C ASP A 4 121.24 -2.20 56.61
N GLN A 5 120.57 -2.87 57.57
CA GLN A 5 119.10 -2.81 57.72
C GLN A 5 118.63 -1.42 58.14
N LEU A 6 119.45 -0.70 58.91
CA LEU A 6 119.15 0.63 59.40
C LEU A 6 119.23 1.68 58.28
N THR A 7 120.19 1.54 57.37
CA THR A 7 120.28 2.35 56.13
C THR A 7 119.17 2.07 55.12
N GLU A 8 118.66 0.84 55.05
CA GLU A 8 117.56 0.48 54.16
C GLU A 8 116.22 0.99 54.70
N TRP A 9 115.98 0.86 56.01
CA TRP A 9 114.81 1.46 56.66
C TRP A 9 114.83 2.99 56.61
N LEU A 10 116.00 3.64 56.69
CA LEU A 10 116.11 5.09 56.55
C LEU A 10 115.66 5.60 55.16
N LYS A 11 115.80 4.78 54.11
CA LYS A 11 115.34 5.11 52.75
C LYS A 11 113.81 5.01 52.60
N GLU A 12 113.15 4.25 53.47
CA GLU A 12 111.69 4.04 53.47
C GLU A 12 110.95 5.04 54.38
N VAL A 13 111.64 5.73 55.30
CA VAL A 13 111.03 6.76 56.17
C VAL A 13 110.31 7.87 55.37
N PRO A 14 110.85 8.40 54.26
CA PRO A 14 110.15 9.40 53.45
C PRO A 14 108.92 8.85 52.72
N THR A 15 108.88 7.54 52.44
CA THR A 15 107.75 6.90 51.75
C THR A 15 106.60 6.55 52.68
N LEU A 16 106.88 6.37 53.98
CA LEU A 16 105.85 6.14 55.01
C LEU A 16 104.92 7.34 55.19
N GLU A 17 105.44 8.57 55.08
CA GLU A 17 104.63 9.79 55.18
C GLU A 17 103.66 9.92 53.99
N SER A 18 104.14 9.61 52.78
CA SER A 18 103.29 9.57 51.57
C SER A 18 102.24 8.44 51.61
N GLN A 19 102.59 7.28 52.15
CA GLN A 19 101.65 6.16 52.31
C GLN A 19 100.57 6.45 53.35
N GLN A 20 100.91 7.13 54.46
CA GLN A 20 99.93 7.58 55.45
C GLN A 20 98.95 8.60 54.85
N GLU A 21 99.43 9.52 54.01
CA GLU A 21 98.58 10.50 53.33
C GLU A 21 97.63 9.81 52.31
N GLN A 22 98.10 8.79 51.59
CA GLN A 22 97.27 7.99 50.69
C GLN A 22 96.21 7.17 51.43
N ILE A 23 96.55 6.59 52.59
CA ILE A 23 95.59 5.87 53.43
C ILE A 23 94.52 6.83 53.96
N ALA A 24 94.92 8.02 54.42
CA ALA A 24 93.98 9.03 54.90
C ALA A 24 93.02 9.50 53.80
N LEU A 25 93.52 9.72 52.58
CA LEU A 25 92.69 10.06 51.42
C LEU A 25 91.71 8.93 51.05
N PHE A 26 92.19 7.68 51.05
CA PHE A 26 91.34 6.52 50.77
C PHE A 26 90.24 6.33 51.83
N GLU A 27 90.56 6.50 53.11
CA GLU A 27 89.58 6.44 54.20
C GLU A 27 88.54 7.56 54.09
N GLN A 28 88.95 8.75 53.64
CA GLN A 28 88.05 9.87 53.38
C GLN A 28 87.11 9.58 52.21
N GLU A 29 87.62 9.05 51.09
CA GLU A 29 86.81 8.64 49.93
C GLU A 29 85.83 7.51 50.30
N GLN A 30 86.29 6.51 51.06
CA GLN A 30 85.46 5.41 51.53
C GLN A 30 84.31 5.92 52.41
N THR A 31 84.59 6.88 53.30
CA THR A 31 83.57 7.49 54.15
C THR A 31 82.56 8.28 53.32
N GLN A 32 83.02 9.04 52.32
CA GLN A 32 82.15 9.82 51.44
C GLN A 32 81.24 8.91 50.59
N LEU A 33 81.79 7.85 50.00
CA LEU A 33 81.03 6.84 49.24
C LEU A 33 80.02 6.11 50.13
N THR A 34 80.38 5.81 51.37
CA THR A 34 79.49 5.16 52.34
C THR A 34 78.33 6.06 52.74
N ILE A 35 78.57 7.36 52.93
CA ILE A 35 77.53 8.37 53.19
C ILE A 35 76.60 8.50 51.98
N GLN A 36 77.15 8.54 50.75
CA GLN A 36 76.34 8.61 49.54
C GLN A 36 75.49 7.36 49.34
N LEU A 37 76.05 6.18 49.59
CA LEU A 37 75.30 4.91 49.55
C LEU A 37 74.17 4.90 50.56
N THR A 38 74.44 5.27 51.81
CA THR A 38 73.40 5.32 52.85
C THR A 38 72.34 6.39 52.57
N GLU A 39 72.69 7.52 51.96
CA GLU A 39 71.71 8.54 51.55
C GLU A 39 70.84 8.06 50.37
N ILE A 40 71.44 7.36 49.40
CA ILE A 40 70.73 6.75 48.27
C ILE A 40 69.82 5.62 48.76
N GLU A 41 70.30 4.73 49.62
CA GLU A 41 69.51 3.67 50.27
C GLU A 41 68.35 4.25 51.08
N LYS A 42 68.56 5.37 51.78
CA LYS A 42 67.51 6.07 52.51
C LYS A 42 66.45 6.71 51.59
N LYS A 43 66.86 7.21 50.41
CA LYS A 43 65.93 7.74 49.39
C LYS A 43 65.21 6.63 48.62
N LEU A 44 65.81 5.46 48.46
CA LEU A 44 65.17 4.29 47.84
C LEU A 44 64.26 3.52 48.81
N SER A 45 64.54 3.57 50.11
CA SER A 45 63.69 2.98 51.16
C SER A 45 62.51 3.86 51.59
N SER A 46 62.33 5.03 50.98
CA SER A 46 61.02 5.70 51.03
C SER A 46 60.05 4.90 50.14
N ASP A 47 59.54 3.82 50.71
CA ASP A 47 58.51 2.94 50.16
C ASP A 47 57.22 3.72 49.93
N THR A 48 57.13 4.42 48.82
CA THR A 48 55.87 4.67 48.13
C THR A 48 56.14 4.63 46.64
N PHE A 49 56.37 3.43 46.11
CA PHE A 49 56.09 3.19 44.70
C PHE A 49 54.60 3.52 44.48
N PRO A 50 54.23 4.32 43.45
CA PRO A 50 52.82 4.56 43.17
C PRO A 50 52.14 3.20 42.94
N GLU A 51 51.00 3.00 43.60
CA GLU A 51 50.26 1.74 43.59
C GLU A 51 49.59 1.53 42.22
N LEU A 52 50.39 1.09 41.24
CA LEU A 52 50.02 0.95 39.83
C LEU A 52 48.89 -0.07 39.61
N SER A 53 48.70 -1.00 40.56
CA SER A 53 47.67 -2.05 40.50
C SER A 53 46.25 -1.48 40.43
N LEU A 54 45.97 -0.41 41.20
CA LEU A 54 44.65 0.23 41.20
C LEU A 54 44.35 0.88 39.85
N ILE A 55 45.32 1.60 39.29
CA ILE A 55 45.19 2.29 38.00
C ILE A 55 45.06 1.28 36.85
N THR A 56 45.84 0.20 36.85
CA THR A 56 45.68 -0.86 35.83
C THR A 56 44.32 -1.53 35.94
N THR A 57 43.80 -1.75 37.15
CA THR A 57 42.47 -2.33 37.34
C THR A 57 41.37 -1.39 36.83
N GLU A 58 41.49 -0.08 37.08
CA GLU A 58 40.55 0.93 36.55
C GLU A 58 40.60 0.99 35.02
N ILE A 59 41.79 0.96 34.41
CA ILE A 59 41.95 0.93 32.95
C ILE A 59 41.28 -0.32 32.37
N GLU A 60 41.48 -1.48 33.00
CA GLU A 60 40.92 -2.75 32.53
C GLU A 60 39.38 -2.76 32.63
N GLN A 61 38.82 -2.19 33.70
CA GLN A 61 37.37 -2.00 33.86
C GLN A 61 36.79 -1.04 32.82
N ILE A 62 37.43 0.12 32.60
CA ILE A 62 36.97 1.10 31.61
C ILE A 62 37.05 0.51 30.20
N THR A 63 38.11 -0.25 29.90
CA THR A 63 38.28 -0.92 28.60
C THR A 63 37.16 -1.95 28.37
N GLN A 64 36.83 -2.77 29.37
CA GLN A 64 35.68 -3.68 29.30
C GLN A 64 34.35 -2.95 29.10
N GLN A 65 34.14 -1.83 29.79
CA GLN A 65 32.92 -1.03 29.61
C GLN A 65 32.82 -0.46 28.20
N ILE A 66 33.94 0.02 27.62
CA ILE A 66 33.98 0.51 26.24
C ILE A 66 33.61 -0.60 25.25
N GLU A 67 34.22 -1.78 25.37
CA GLU A 67 33.92 -2.93 24.51
C GLU A 67 32.45 -3.34 24.59
N GLU A 68 31.86 -3.34 25.80
CA GLU A 68 30.45 -3.67 25.98
C GLU A 68 29.52 -2.63 25.34
N GLN A 69 29.85 -1.35 25.47
CA GLN A 69 29.07 -0.26 24.87
C GLN A 69 29.20 -0.24 23.34
N GLU A 70 30.39 -0.47 22.80
CA GLU A 70 30.59 -0.59 21.35
C GLU A 70 29.78 -1.75 20.78
N LYS A 71 29.79 -2.91 21.45
CA LYS A 71 28.97 -4.06 21.05
C LYS A 71 27.48 -3.73 21.04
N LYS A 72 26.98 -3.03 22.06
CA LYS A 72 25.58 -2.56 22.11
C LYS A 72 25.28 -1.56 20.99
N TYR A 73 26.19 -0.62 20.73
CA TYR A 73 26.06 0.37 19.67
C TYR A 73 25.92 -0.30 18.30
N TYR A 74 26.80 -1.23 17.95
CA TYR A 74 26.73 -1.91 16.65
C TYR A 74 25.47 -2.75 16.51
N GLN A 75 25.04 -3.45 17.57
CA GLN A 75 23.78 -4.20 17.55
C GLN A 75 22.55 -3.30 17.35
N LEU A 76 22.52 -2.14 17.99
CA LEU A 76 21.43 -1.16 17.82
C LEU A 76 21.47 -0.50 16.44
N HIS A 77 22.67 -0.19 15.94
CA HIS A 77 22.87 0.40 14.63
C HIS A 77 22.41 -0.54 13.51
N GLU A 78 22.76 -1.83 13.60
CA GLU A 78 22.30 -2.85 12.65
C GLU A 78 20.77 -2.97 12.68
N LYS A 79 20.16 -3.01 13.87
CA LYS A 79 18.69 -3.01 14.00
C LYS A 79 18.04 -1.76 13.40
N MET A 80 18.64 -0.60 13.59
CA MET A 80 18.15 0.66 13.02
C MET A 80 18.15 0.61 11.49
N LEU A 81 19.25 0.14 10.89
CA LEU A 81 19.37 0.01 9.44
C LEU A 81 18.34 -0.99 8.88
N ASN A 82 18.20 -2.16 9.52
CA ASN A 82 17.23 -3.18 9.10
C ASN A 82 15.79 -2.65 9.21
N ASN A 83 15.45 -1.96 10.30
CA ASN A 83 14.13 -1.35 10.46
C ASN A 83 13.87 -0.25 9.42
N GLN A 84 14.88 0.54 9.07
CA GLN A 84 14.75 1.58 8.05
C GLN A 84 14.47 0.98 6.66
N GLN A 85 15.16 -0.11 6.30
CA GLN A 85 14.89 -0.86 5.07
C GLN A 85 13.48 -1.46 5.09
N LEU A 86 13.07 -2.09 6.20
CA LEU A 86 11.74 -2.68 6.33
C LEU A 86 10.62 -1.63 6.19
N VAL A 87 10.81 -0.44 6.76
CA VAL A 87 9.86 0.67 6.60
C VAL A 87 9.76 1.12 5.14
N GLN A 88 10.87 1.17 4.40
CA GLN A 88 10.86 1.49 2.98
C GLN A 88 10.10 0.44 2.17
N GLU A 89 10.33 -0.85 2.42
CA GLU A 89 9.62 -1.95 1.76
C GLU A 89 8.13 -1.93 2.06
N ILE A 90 7.74 -1.74 3.31
CA ILE A 90 6.32 -1.63 3.71
C ILE A 90 5.64 -0.47 3.00
N ASN A 91 6.28 0.70 2.91
CA ASN A 91 5.70 1.86 2.23
C ASN A 91 5.54 1.62 0.72
N ALA A 92 6.51 0.96 0.08
CA ALA A 92 6.41 0.59 -1.34
C ALA A 92 5.26 -0.40 -1.58
N GLN A 93 5.12 -1.41 -0.73
CA GLN A 93 4.00 -2.36 -0.80
C GLN A 93 2.65 -1.67 -0.55
N ARG A 94 2.58 -0.76 0.42
CA ARG A 94 1.36 -0.01 0.73
C ARG A 94 0.89 0.81 -0.47
N THR A 95 1.80 1.52 -1.13
CA THR A 95 1.51 2.28 -2.34
C THR A 95 0.96 1.38 -3.44
N THR A 96 1.58 0.21 -3.66
CA THR A 96 1.10 -0.77 -4.65
C THR A 96 -0.30 -1.32 -4.31
N ILE A 97 -0.62 -1.49 -3.03
CA ILE A 97 -1.94 -1.94 -2.57
C ILE A 97 -2.98 -0.84 -2.78
N GLU A 98 -2.64 0.42 -2.48
CA GLU A 98 -3.50 1.59 -2.72
C GLU A 98 -3.89 1.69 -4.20
N ASP A 99 -2.91 1.59 -5.12
CA ASP A 99 -3.17 1.62 -6.57
C ASP A 99 -4.13 0.49 -7.02
N LYS A 100 -3.92 -0.73 -6.51
CA LYS A 100 -4.81 -1.86 -6.82
C LYS A 100 -6.20 -1.70 -6.23
N PHE A 101 -6.31 -1.05 -5.07
CA PHE A 101 -7.60 -0.80 -4.45
C PHE A 101 -8.42 0.19 -5.28
N GLU A 102 -7.79 1.21 -5.87
CA GLU A 102 -8.45 2.13 -6.80
C GLU A 102 -8.98 1.41 -8.05
N GLU A 103 -8.18 0.52 -8.64
CA GLU A 103 -8.59 -0.28 -9.81
C GLU A 103 -9.80 -1.19 -9.47
N VAL A 104 -9.75 -1.88 -8.33
CA VAL A 104 -10.86 -2.73 -7.87
C VAL A 104 -12.10 -1.90 -7.55
N ALA A 105 -11.95 -0.72 -6.94
CA ALA A 105 -13.07 0.16 -6.66
C ALA A 105 -13.77 0.63 -7.96
N ALA A 106 -13.00 0.97 -9.00
CA ALA A 106 -13.55 1.34 -10.30
C ALA A 106 -14.30 0.17 -10.96
N LEU A 107 -13.74 -1.05 -10.91
CA LEU A 107 -14.39 -2.26 -11.42
C LEU A 107 -15.67 -2.60 -10.64
N GLN A 108 -15.65 -2.43 -9.32
CA GLN A 108 -16.83 -2.65 -8.49
C GLN A 108 -17.94 -1.66 -8.83
N GLN A 109 -17.61 -0.37 -8.99
CA GLN A 109 -18.58 0.65 -9.39
C GLN A 109 -19.19 0.34 -10.76
N LEU A 110 -18.38 -0.13 -11.72
CA LEU A 110 -18.88 -0.57 -13.03
C LEU A 110 -19.81 -1.78 -12.89
N ALA A 111 -19.41 -2.79 -12.13
CA ALA A 111 -20.21 -4.00 -11.91
C ALA A 111 -21.55 -3.67 -11.25
N ASP A 112 -21.55 -2.79 -10.24
CA ASP A 112 -22.76 -2.31 -9.58
C ASP A 112 -23.68 -1.57 -10.56
N THR A 113 -23.10 -0.70 -11.40
CA THR A 113 -23.86 0.03 -12.41
C THR A 113 -24.52 -0.91 -13.41
N VAL A 114 -23.77 -1.89 -13.92
CA VAL A 114 -24.25 -2.89 -14.89
C VAL A 114 -25.34 -3.78 -14.29
N ASN A 115 -25.21 -4.17 -13.02
CA ASN A 115 -26.19 -5.03 -12.34
C ASN A 115 -27.44 -4.28 -11.84
N GLY A 116 -27.49 -2.95 -11.97
CA GLY A 116 -28.64 -2.16 -11.53
C GLY A 116 -28.58 -1.71 -10.07
N ASN A 117 -27.43 -1.84 -9.41
CA ASN A 117 -27.13 -1.19 -8.12
C ASN A 117 -26.79 0.29 -8.35
N ASN A 118 -27.69 1.01 -9.01
CA ASN A 118 -27.54 2.43 -9.36
C ASN A 118 -28.79 3.22 -8.94
N PRO A 119 -28.75 4.56 -8.92
CA PRO A 119 -29.90 5.38 -8.48
C PRO A 119 -31.19 5.12 -9.27
N LYS A 120 -31.07 4.70 -10.53
CA LYS A 120 -32.21 4.37 -11.39
C LYS A 120 -32.73 2.95 -11.17
N LYS A 121 -32.01 2.09 -10.45
CA LYS A 121 -32.37 0.69 -10.16
C LYS A 121 -32.60 -0.16 -11.42
N ILE A 122 -31.90 0.16 -12.49
CA ILE A 122 -32.03 -0.49 -13.80
C ILE A 122 -30.68 -1.08 -14.22
N SER A 123 -30.64 -2.37 -14.53
CA SER A 123 -29.44 -3.03 -15.07
C SER A 123 -29.15 -2.57 -16.50
N PHE A 124 -27.90 -2.72 -16.95
CA PHE A 124 -27.51 -2.36 -18.32
C PHE A 124 -28.29 -3.15 -19.38
N GLU A 125 -28.50 -4.45 -19.16
CA GLU A 125 -29.32 -5.29 -20.03
C GLU A 125 -30.73 -4.72 -20.19
N ARG A 126 -31.37 -4.35 -19.07
CA ARG A 126 -32.71 -3.79 -19.06
C ARG A 126 -32.77 -2.40 -19.70
N TYR A 127 -31.75 -1.57 -19.48
CA TYR A 127 -31.62 -0.29 -20.18
C TYR A 127 -31.51 -0.48 -21.70
N MET A 128 -30.74 -1.47 -22.15
CA MET A 128 -30.67 -1.82 -23.56
C MET A 128 -32.01 -2.31 -24.11
N LEU A 129 -32.70 -3.21 -23.39
CA LEU A 129 -34.03 -3.67 -23.79
C LEU A 129 -35.05 -2.53 -23.87
N GLN A 130 -35.03 -1.59 -22.92
CA GLN A 130 -35.86 -0.38 -22.98
C GLN A 130 -35.56 0.46 -24.22
N THR A 131 -34.28 0.69 -24.51
CA THR A 131 -33.86 1.45 -25.70
C THR A 131 -34.34 0.78 -27.00
N TYR A 132 -34.23 -0.55 -27.08
CA TYR A 132 -34.76 -1.30 -28.23
C TYR A 132 -36.27 -1.23 -28.32
N LEU A 133 -36.97 -1.38 -27.20
CA LEU A 133 -38.42 -1.31 -27.15
C LEU A 133 -38.91 0.09 -27.56
N GLU A 134 -38.29 1.18 -27.09
CA GLU A 134 -38.60 2.55 -27.51
C GLU A 134 -38.51 2.73 -29.03
N ARG A 135 -37.49 2.16 -29.66
CA ARG A 135 -37.34 2.17 -31.12
C ARG A 135 -38.49 1.42 -31.80
N VAL A 136 -38.84 0.24 -31.28
CA VAL A 136 -39.98 -0.55 -31.78
C VAL A 136 -41.29 0.22 -31.61
N LEU A 137 -41.54 0.83 -30.45
CA LEU A 137 -42.73 1.62 -30.18
C LEU A 137 -42.83 2.84 -31.09
N THR A 138 -41.70 3.48 -31.42
CA THR A 138 -41.66 4.61 -32.36
C THR A 138 -42.17 4.21 -33.74
N VAL A 139 -41.72 3.06 -34.26
CA VAL A 139 -42.19 2.51 -35.55
C VAL A 139 -43.62 1.98 -35.43
N ALA A 140 -43.98 1.34 -34.31
CA ALA A 140 -45.32 0.85 -34.02
C ALA A 140 -46.36 1.98 -33.99
N ASN A 141 -46.00 3.14 -33.43
CA ASN A 141 -46.88 4.30 -33.36
C ASN A 141 -47.27 4.83 -34.75
N GLN A 142 -46.40 4.73 -35.76
CA GLN A 142 -46.76 5.12 -37.14
C GLN A 142 -47.86 4.23 -37.72
N ARG A 143 -47.90 2.95 -37.33
CA ARG A 143 -48.92 1.99 -37.78
C ARG A 143 -50.18 2.11 -36.93
N LEU A 144 -50.02 2.20 -35.62
CA LEU A 144 -51.11 2.36 -34.67
C LEU A 144 -51.92 3.64 -34.96
N ASP A 145 -51.24 4.74 -35.27
CA ASP A 145 -51.86 5.99 -35.69
C ASP A 145 -52.81 5.80 -36.87
N ARG A 146 -52.39 5.05 -37.91
CA ARG A 146 -53.23 4.75 -39.07
C ARG A 146 -54.39 3.80 -38.75
N LEU A 147 -54.11 2.75 -37.96
CA LEU A 147 -55.12 1.73 -37.62
C LEU A 147 -56.17 2.22 -36.62
N THR A 148 -55.89 3.32 -35.92
CA THR A 148 -56.75 3.84 -34.85
C THR A 148 -57.25 5.26 -35.13
N ASN A 149 -57.01 5.78 -36.34
CA ASN A 149 -57.34 7.15 -36.74
C ASN A 149 -56.80 8.20 -35.74
N SER A 150 -55.52 8.08 -35.40
CA SER A 150 -54.78 8.93 -34.45
C SER A 150 -55.29 8.91 -33.01
N ARG A 151 -56.09 7.91 -32.62
CA ARG A 151 -56.60 7.79 -31.26
C ARG A 151 -55.55 7.29 -30.25
N TYR A 152 -54.75 6.31 -30.63
CA TYR A 152 -53.87 5.60 -29.71
C TYR A 152 -52.39 5.79 -30.02
N GLN A 153 -51.60 5.95 -28.96
CA GLN A 153 -50.14 6.00 -29.02
C GLN A 153 -49.53 5.15 -27.91
N PHE A 154 -48.60 4.27 -28.25
CA PHE A 154 -47.76 3.54 -27.30
C PHE A 154 -46.78 4.47 -26.60
N GLU A 155 -46.64 4.26 -25.28
CA GLU A 155 -45.64 4.87 -24.44
C GLU A 155 -44.94 3.82 -23.59
N LEU A 156 -43.62 3.95 -23.42
CA LEU A 156 -42.89 3.10 -22.48
C LEU A 156 -43.13 3.59 -21.05
N ASN A 157 -43.44 2.68 -20.14
CA ASN A 157 -43.57 3.03 -18.74
C ASN A 157 -42.17 3.24 -18.11
N HIS A 158 -41.90 4.47 -17.69
CA HIS A 158 -40.66 4.86 -17.02
C HIS A 158 -40.77 4.92 -15.49
N GLU A 159 -41.92 4.58 -14.91
CA GLU A 159 -42.08 4.57 -13.46
C GLU A 159 -41.10 3.60 -12.82
N ALA A 160 -40.44 4.08 -11.75
CA ALA A 160 -39.48 3.29 -10.99
C ALA A 160 -40.22 2.20 -10.22
N GLY A 161 -40.40 1.06 -10.87
CA GLY A 161 -41.07 -0.07 -10.26
C GLY A 161 -40.30 -0.67 -9.10
N SER A 162 -41.03 -1.03 -8.04
CA SER A 162 -40.49 -1.90 -7.01
C SER A 162 -40.10 -3.23 -7.66
N TYR A 163 -38.85 -3.67 -7.46
CA TYR A 163 -38.17 -4.85 -8.04
C TYR A 163 -39.00 -6.13 -8.17
N ARG A 164 -40.13 -6.24 -7.47
CA ARG A 164 -40.91 -7.48 -7.39
C ARG A 164 -41.80 -7.76 -8.60
N ASN A 165 -42.34 -6.74 -9.28
CA ASN A 165 -43.39 -6.95 -10.29
C ASN A 165 -43.24 -6.14 -11.59
N GLN A 166 -42.27 -5.23 -11.72
CA GLN A 166 -42.11 -4.42 -12.93
C GLN A 166 -40.76 -4.70 -13.59
N THR A 167 -40.84 -5.15 -14.83
CA THR A 167 -39.75 -5.49 -15.76
C THR A 167 -39.21 -4.26 -16.49
N GLY A 168 -39.87 -3.10 -16.36
CA GLY A 168 -39.45 -1.83 -16.97
C GLY A 168 -39.67 -1.82 -18.47
N LEU A 169 -40.41 -2.81 -18.96
CA LEU A 169 -40.80 -3.00 -20.34
C LEU A 169 -42.32 -2.91 -20.46
N GLU A 170 -42.99 -2.43 -19.41
CA GLU A 170 -44.43 -2.23 -19.43
C GLU A 170 -44.79 -1.14 -20.43
N ILE A 171 -45.80 -1.43 -21.25
CA ILE A 171 -46.28 -0.52 -22.29
C ILE A 171 -47.58 0.12 -21.80
N ASN A 172 -47.62 1.43 -21.88
CA ASN A 172 -48.82 2.23 -21.70
C ASN A 172 -49.38 2.67 -23.06
N ILE A 173 -50.63 3.08 -23.05
CA ILE A 173 -51.34 3.65 -24.19
C ILE A 173 -51.86 5.03 -23.78
N TYR A 174 -51.46 6.04 -24.52
CA TYR A 174 -52.15 7.33 -24.53
C TYR A 174 -53.42 7.20 -25.40
N ASP A 175 -54.57 7.60 -24.85
CA ASP A 175 -55.86 7.65 -25.56
C ASP A 175 -56.30 9.11 -25.73
N ASP A 176 -56.25 9.60 -26.96
CA ASP A 176 -56.53 11.00 -27.30
C ASP A 176 -57.97 11.43 -26.97
N ASN A 177 -58.94 10.52 -27.12
CA ASN A 177 -60.34 10.80 -26.77
C ASN A 177 -60.52 11.10 -25.27
N SER A 178 -59.67 10.49 -24.43
CA SER A 178 -59.71 10.70 -22.97
C SER A 178 -58.67 11.70 -22.47
N GLY A 179 -57.62 11.97 -23.25
CA GLY A 179 -56.44 12.72 -22.84
C GLY A 179 -55.64 12.08 -21.71
N THR A 180 -55.72 10.75 -21.54
CA THR A 180 -55.08 10.03 -20.43
C THR A 180 -54.18 8.89 -20.90
N VAL A 181 -53.15 8.62 -20.10
CA VAL A 181 -52.25 7.47 -20.26
C VAL A 181 -52.72 6.34 -19.34
N ARG A 182 -52.95 5.16 -19.90
CA ARG A 182 -53.38 3.95 -19.18
C ARG A 182 -52.54 2.74 -19.56
N SER A 183 -52.52 1.73 -18.70
CA SER A 183 -51.83 0.48 -19.02
C SER A 183 -52.46 -0.20 -20.23
N ALA A 184 -51.64 -0.75 -21.13
CA ALA A 184 -52.11 -1.53 -22.28
C ALA A 184 -52.99 -2.74 -21.87
N HIS A 185 -52.88 -3.23 -20.64
CA HIS A 185 -53.74 -4.29 -20.09
C HIS A 185 -55.22 -3.90 -19.97
N THR A 186 -55.55 -2.61 -20.09
CA THR A 186 -56.92 -2.10 -19.98
C THR A 186 -57.64 -1.97 -21.32
N LEU A 187 -56.96 -2.28 -22.43
CA LEU A 187 -57.55 -2.28 -23.76
C LEU A 187 -58.62 -3.38 -23.89
N SER A 188 -59.66 -3.12 -24.69
CA SER A 188 -60.64 -4.13 -25.06
C SER A 188 -60.03 -5.20 -26.00
N GLY A 189 -60.78 -6.26 -26.31
CA GLY A 189 -60.30 -7.36 -27.17
C GLY A 189 -59.84 -6.89 -28.55
N GLY A 190 -60.68 -6.12 -29.26
CA GLY A 190 -60.35 -5.57 -30.58
C GLY A 190 -59.20 -4.55 -30.54
N GLU A 191 -59.18 -3.69 -29.52
CA GLU A 191 -58.09 -2.70 -29.35
C GLU A 191 -56.75 -3.37 -29.04
N SER A 192 -56.76 -4.42 -28.22
CA SER A 192 -55.58 -5.23 -27.93
C SER A 192 -55.07 -5.94 -29.18
N PHE A 193 -55.97 -6.39 -30.07
CA PHE A 193 -55.58 -6.99 -31.34
C PHE A 193 -54.89 -5.98 -32.26
N ILE A 194 -55.47 -4.80 -32.46
CA ILE A 194 -54.86 -3.73 -33.28
C ILE A 194 -53.49 -3.33 -32.72
N ALA A 195 -53.39 -3.16 -31.40
CA ALA A 195 -52.14 -2.85 -30.74
C ALA A 195 -51.09 -3.95 -30.95
N ALA A 196 -51.44 -5.21 -30.72
CA ALA A 196 -50.53 -6.34 -30.92
C ALA A 196 -50.08 -6.48 -32.39
N LEU A 197 -50.99 -6.26 -33.34
CA LEU A 197 -50.70 -6.30 -34.77
C LEU A 197 -49.70 -5.19 -35.17
N ALA A 198 -49.95 -3.96 -34.73
CA ALA A 198 -49.06 -2.83 -34.98
C ALA A 198 -47.65 -3.08 -34.41
N LEU A 199 -47.57 -3.63 -33.20
CA LEU A 199 -46.31 -3.93 -32.52
C LEU A 199 -45.55 -5.08 -33.18
N ALA A 200 -46.23 -6.17 -33.57
CA ALA A 200 -45.62 -7.32 -34.23
C ALA A 200 -45.01 -6.96 -35.60
N LEU A 201 -45.73 -6.18 -36.40
CA LEU A 201 -45.25 -5.71 -37.70
C LEU A 201 -44.02 -4.79 -37.56
N SER A 202 -44.06 -3.87 -36.61
CA SER A 202 -42.97 -2.93 -36.38
C SER A 202 -41.76 -3.58 -35.74
N LEU A 203 -41.94 -4.59 -34.90
CA LEU A 203 -40.83 -5.38 -34.37
C LEU A 203 -40.09 -6.12 -35.49
N ALA A 204 -40.83 -6.74 -36.42
CA ALA A 204 -40.23 -7.40 -37.58
C ALA A 204 -39.43 -6.40 -38.43
N GLU A 205 -39.98 -5.21 -38.69
CA GLU A 205 -39.32 -4.15 -39.45
C GLU A 205 -38.01 -3.67 -38.78
N VAL A 206 -38.05 -3.37 -37.47
CA VAL A 206 -36.86 -2.93 -36.71
C VAL A 206 -35.78 -4.03 -36.68
N ILE A 207 -36.17 -5.29 -36.55
CA ILE A 207 -35.23 -6.42 -36.60
C ILE A 207 -34.59 -6.54 -37.99
N GLN A 208 -35.36 -6.40 -39.07
CA GLN A 208 -34.83 -6.45 -40.44
C GLN A 208 -33.80 -5.34 -40.71
N GLU A 209 -34.07 -4.12 -40.24
CA GLU A 209 -33.16 -2.98 -40.37
C GLU A 209 -31.83 -3.23 -39.64
N GLN A 210 -31.89 -3.85 -38.46
CA GLN A 210 -30.74 -4.07 -37.60
C GLN A 210 -29.92 -5.33 -37.98
N ALA A 211 -30.57 -6.36 -38.51
CA ALA A 211 -29.92 -7.63 -38.90
C ALA A 211 -29.25 -7.57 -40.29
N GLY A 212 -29.14 -6.39 -40.90
CA GLY A 212 -28.46 -6.22 -42.19
C GLY A 212 -29.23 -6.82 -43.38
N GLY A 213 -30.57 -6.84 -43.31
CA GLY A 213 -31.41 -7.26 -44.44
C GLY A 213 -31.81 -8.74 -44.46
N VAL A 214 -31.77 -9.45 -43.33
CA VAL A 214 -32.48 -10.73 -43.19
C VAL A 214 -33.98 -10.46 -43.29
N LEU A 215 -34.61 -10.80 -44.40
CA LEU A 215 -36.06 -10.64 -44.57
C LEU A 215 -36.83 -11.58 -43.63
N ILE A 216 -37.84 -11.01 -42.97
CA ILE A 216 -38.90 -11.76 -42.29
C ILE A 216 -40.11 -11.70 -43.22
N ASP A 217 -40.35 -12.77 -43.98
CA ASP A 217 -41.35 -12.81 -45.07
C ASP A 217 -42.71 -13.40 -44.67
N ALA A 218 -42.84 -13.93 -43.45
CA ALA A 218 -44.06 -14.58 -43.01
C ALA A 218 -44.46 -14.15 -41.59
N LEU A 219 -45.69 -13.66 -41.46
CA LEU A 219 -46.37 -13.41 -40.19
C LEU A 219 -47.61 -14.30 -40.15
N PHE A 220 -47.71 -15.14 -39.12
CA PHE A 220 -48.89 -15.97 -38.87
C PHE A 220 -49.77 -15.27 -37.84
N ILE A 221 -51.05 -15.10 -38.17
CA ILE A 221 -52.07 -14.55 -37.28
C ILE A 221 -53.13 -15.62 -37.11
N ASP A 222 -53.32 -16.09 -35.89
CA ASP A 222 -54.34 -17.08 -35.54
C ASP A 222 -55.47 -16.37 -34.79
N GLU A 223 -56.70 -16.47 -35.29
CA GLU A 223 -57.95 -16.01 -34.63
C GLU A 223 -58.06 -14.52 -34.25
N GLY A 224 -57.32 -13.65 -34.93
CA GLY A 224 -57.21 -12.23 -34.55
C GLY A 224 -58.37 -11.31 -34.93
N PHE A 225 -59.05 -11.61 -36.04
CA PHE A 225 -59.96 -10.65 -36.70
C PHE A 225 -61.42 -10.73 -36.22
N GLY A 226 -61.82 -11.81 -35.54
CA GLY A 226 -63.22 -12.01 -35.14
C GLY A 226 -63.72 -11.12 -34.00
N SER A 227 -62.82 -10.34 -33.37
CA SER A 227 -63.12 -9.43 -32.26
C SER A 227 -63.10 -7.95 -32.65
N LEU A 228 -62.87 -7.65 -33.94
CA LEU A 228 -62.91 -6.31 -34.51
C LEU A 228 -64.33 -5.93 -34.93
N ASP A 229 -64.65 -4.65 -34.83
CA ASP A 229 -65.84 -4.05 -35.42
C ASP A 229 -65.67 -3.86 -36.94
N GLU A 230 -66.78 -3.71 -37.67
CA GLU A 230 -66.76 -3.49 -39.13
C GLU A 230 -65.94 -2.25 -39.53
N GLU A 231 -65.93 -1.20 -38.68
CA GLU A 231 -65.14 0.03 -38.92
C GLU A 231 -63.62 -0.18 -38.82
N ALA A 232 -63.13 -1.14 -38.03
CA ALA A 232 -61.71 -1.46 -37.97
C ALA A 232 -61.26 -2.48 -39.04
N LEU A 233 -62.21 -3.10 -39.75
CA LEU A 233 -61.97 -4.06 -40.83
C LEU A 233 -61.96 -3.40 -42.23
N GLU A 234 -62.61 -2.25 -42.40
CA GLU A 234 -62.55 -1.40 -43.60
C GLU A 234 -61.29 -0.55 -43.68
#